data_AF-A0A6J6QQR9-F1
#
_entry.id   AF-A0A6J6QQR9-F1
#
_cell.length_a   1.000
_cell.length_b   1.000
_cell.length_c   1.000
_cell.angle_alpha   90.00
_cell.angle_beta   90.00
_cell.angle_gamma   90.00
#
_symmetry.space_group_name_H-M   'P 1'
#
loop_
_entity.id
_entity.type
_entity.pdbx_description
1 polymer ?
#
loop_
_entity_poly.entity_id
_entity_poly.type
_entity_poly.pdbx_seq_one_letter_code
_entity_poly.pdbx_strand_id
1 'polypeptide(L)'
;MVAGEDAVFGFPEVSVGLSVTGGVSRLLPVLVGWARAKELLLLGERVSGADAAAMGLVARVVPTGEHEVVALDLARRMAARPALSLSLAKQVLDQGLDSTIDEAMGREVDHAILTSLSGEGDAPQEAFLRG
;
A
#
# COMPACT_ATOMS: atom_id res chain seq x y z
N MET A 1 -0.65 -8.97 -3.27
CA MET A 1 -1.67 -9.95 -2.83
C MET A 1 -1.08 -11.17 -2.10
N VAL A 2 0.18 -11.54 -2.32
CA VAL A 2 0.87 -12.60 -1.57
C VAL A 2 2.11 -11.99 -0.91
N ALA A 3 2.41 -12.37 0.33
CA ALA A 3 3.63 -11.98 1.03
C ALA A 3 4.22 -13.17 1.81
N GLY A 4 5.53 -13.17 2.02
CA GLY A 4 6.17 -14.07 2.99
C GLY A 4 5.83 -13.65 4.42
N GLU A 5 5.91 -14.58 5.38
CA GLU A 5 5.71 -14.28 6.81
C GLU A 5 6.70 -13.23 7.34
N ASP A 6 7.92 -13.21 6.81
CA ASP A 6 9.01 -12.28 7.13
C ASP A 6 8.96 -10.96 6.36
N ALA A 7 7.98 -10.77 5.48
CA ALA A 7 7.83 -9.50 4.77
C ALA A 7 7.52 -8.37 5.77
N VAL A 8 8.07 -7.19 5.50
CA VAL A 8 7.86 -6.00 6.33
C VAL A 8 7.19 -4.92 5.50
N PHE A 9 6.06 -4.41 6.00
CA PHE A 9 5.29 -3.34 5.38
C PHE A 9 5.28 -2.11 6.28
N GLY A 10 5.20 -0.92 5.70
CA GLY A 10 5.07 0.33 6.46
C GLY A 10 4.89 1.52 5.52
N PHE A 11 4.45 2.64 6.09
CA PHE A 11 4.25 3.91 5.39
C PHE A 11 5.07 5.01 6.10
N PRO A 12 6.40 5.04 5.91
CA PRO A 12 7.31 5.88 6.68
C PRO A 12 7.32 7.36 6.23
N GLU A 13 6.54 7.76 5.23
CA GLU A 13 6.60 9.07 4.59
C GLU A 13 6.53 10.22 5.60
N VAL A 14 5.59 10.16 6.54
CA VAL A 14 5.44 11.19 7.59
C VAL A 14 6.67 11.27 8.48
N SER A 15 7.29 10.13 8.81
CA SER A 15 8.51 10.09 9.65
C SER A 15 9.74 10.72 8.98
N VAL A 16 9.72 10.85 7.65
CA VAL A 16 10.80 11.47 6.86
C VAL A 16 10.40 12.85 6.30
N GLY A 17 9.35 13.46 6.84
CA GLY A 17 8.91 14.80 6.44
C GLY A 17 8.27 14.87 5.05
N LEU A 18 7.70 13.75 4.57
CA LEU A 18 7.04 13.67 3.27
C LEU A 18 5.54 13.38 3.41
N SER A 19 4.76 13.93 2.47
CA SER A 19 3.40 13.46 2.29
C SER A 19 3.37 12.11 1.59
N VAL A 20 2.35 11.32 1.91
CA VAL A 20 2.06 10.07 1.22
C VAL A 20 1.60 10.31 -0.22
N THR A 21 1.87 9.35 -1.09
CA THR A 21 1.46 9.34 -2.50
C THR A 21 0.97 7.95 -2.93
N GLY A 22 0.45 7.81 -4.16
CA GLY A 22 0.05 6.52 -4.73
C GLY A 22 -1.39 6.09 -4.44
N GLY A 23 -2.26 7.02 -4.04
CA GLY A 23 -3.64 6.77 -3.67
C GLY A 23 -3.80 6.11 -2.29
N VAL A 24 -2.74 6.08 -1.48
CA VAL A 24 -2.71 5.42 -0.17
C VAL A 24 -3.75 6.04 0.77
N SER A 25 -3.94 7.36 0.74
CA SER A 25 -4.94 8.06 1.56
C SER A 25 -6.37 7.57 1.30
N ARG A 26 -6.63 7.00 0.11
CA ARG A 26 -7.90 6.38 -0.27
C ARG A 26 -7.90 4.88 -0.01
N LEU A 27 -6.87 4.17 -0.45
CA LEU A 27 -6.84 2.70 -0.50
C LEU A 27 -6.58 2.07 0.87
N LEU A 28 -5.66 2.63 1.65
CA LEU A 28 -5.26 2.04 2.93
C LEU A 28 -6.44 1.93 3.91
N PRO A 29 -7.28 2.97 4.13
CA PRO A 29 -8.45 2.84 4.99
C PRO A 29 -9.48 1.80 4.53
N VAL A 30 -9.58 1.53 3.22
CA VAL A 30 -10.47 0.48 2.68
C VAL A 30 -9.94 -0.90 3.01
N LEU A 31 -8.63 -1.08 2.96
CA LEU A 31 -7.98 -2.36 3.20
C LEU A 31 -7.94 -2.72 4.68
N VAL A 32 -7.54 -1.77 5.54
CA VAL A 32 -7.22 -2.07 6.95
C VAL A 32 -8.14 -1.40 7.98
N GLY A 33 -9.07 -0.56 7.51
CA GLY A 33 -9.92 0.28 8.36
C GLY A 33 -9.23 1.58 8.81
N TRP A 34 -10.04 2.57 9.17
CA TRP A 34 -9.57 3.94 9.46
C TRP A 34 -8.57 4.05 10.61
N ALA A 35 -8.76 3.32 11.70
CA ALA A 35 -7.91 3.43 12.88
C ALA A 35 -6.48 2.96 12.56
N ARG A 36 -6.35 1.75 11.99
CA ARG A 36 -5.06 1.17 11.58
C ARG A 36 -4.40 1.97 10.47
N ALA A 37 -5.17 2.47 9.50
CA ALA A 37 -4.62 3.31 8.45
C ALA A 37 -3.95 4.58 9.01
N LYS A 38 -4.55 5.21 10.02
CA LYS A 38 -3.96 6.37 10.70
C LYS A 38 -2.71 5.98 11.48
N GLU A 39 -2.73 4.87 12.21
CA GLU A 39 -1.56 4.40 12.98
C GLU A 39 -0.37 4.13 12.05
N LEU A 40 -0.58 3.33 11.02
CA LEU A 40 0.45 3.00 10.02
C LEU A 40 1.02 4.23 9.33
N LEU A 41 0.15 5.17 8.94
CA LEU A 41 0.55 6.32 8.14
C LEU A 41 1.14 7.46 8.97
N LEU A 42 0.55 7.77 10.13
CA LEU A 42 0.96 8.91 10.94
C LEU A 42 2.15 8.58 11.85
N LEU A 43 2.27 7.32 12.29
CA LEU A 43 3.38 6.87 13.13
C LEU A 43 4.49 6.17 12.34
N GLY A 44 4.23 5.78 11.09
CA GLY A 44 5.20 5.09 10.24
C GLY A 44 5.56 3.69 10.74
N GLU A 45 4.68 3.05 11.51
CA GLU A 45 4.94 1.74 12.09
C GLU A 45 5.12 0.64 11.02
N ARG A 46 6.01 -0.30 11.32
CA ARG A 46 6.26 -1.45 10.47
C ARG A 46 5.47 -2.66 10.96
N VAL A 47 4.89 -3.40 10.03
CA VAL A 47 4.10 -4.61 10.32
C VAL A 47 4.64 -5.81 9.55
N SER A 48 4.56 -6.99 10.17
CA SER A 48 4.96 -8.26 9.55
C SER A 48 4.00 -8.69 8.44
N GLY A 49 4.40 -9.68 7.64
CA GLY A 49 3.52 -10.27 6.62
C GLY A 49 2.30 -10.95 7.24
N ALA A 50 2.46 -11.54 8.43
CA ALA A 50 1.36 -12.13 9.19
C ALA A 50 0.36 -11.07 9.65
N ASP A 51 0.83 -9.97 10.25
CA ASP A 51 -0.03 -8.88 10.71
C ASP A 51 -0.72 -8.18 9.53
N ALA A 52 0.02 -7.95 8.44
CA ALA A 52 -0.51 -7.36 7.21
C ALA A 52 -1.65 -8.21 6.63
N ALA A 53 -1.55 -9.54 6.68
CA ALA A 53 -2.65 -10.42 6.28
C ALA A 53 -3.82 -10.37 7.26
N ALA A 54 -3.56 -10.39 8.57
CA ALA A 54 -4.59 -10.34 9.60
C ALA A 54 -5.44 -9.06 9.54
N MET A 55 -4.85 -7.94 9.12
CA MET A 55 -5.55 -6.66 8.97
C MET A 55 -6.11 -6.39 7.57
N GLY A 56 -5.88 -7.26 6.58
CA GLY A 56 -6.42 -7.11 5.22
C GLY A 56 -5.53 -6.32 4.24
N LEU A 57 -4.33 -5.91 4.64
CA LEU A 57 -3.35 -5.25 3.76
C LEU A 57 -2.80 -6.22 2.69
N VAL A 58 -2.65 -7.49 3.06
CA VAL A 58 -2.19 -8.58 2.18
C VAL A 58 -3.27 -9.66 2.11
N ALA A 59 -3.56 -10.17 0.91
CA ALA A 59 -4.59 -11.18 0.72
C ALA A 59 -4.18 -12.59 1.19
N ARG A 60 -2.88 -12.93 1.15
CA ARG A 60 -2.31 -14.23 1.56
C ARG A 60 -0.91 -14.06 2.13
N VAL A 61 -0.67 -14.64 3.30
CA VAL A 61 0.69 -14.85 3.83
C VAL A 61 1.09 -16.31 3.62
N VAL A 62 2.36 -16.54 3.29
CA VAL A 62 2.93 -17.87 3.05
C VAL A 62 4.31 -17.97 3.71
N PRO A 63 4.84 -19.18 3.94
CA PRO A 63 6.20 -19.34 4.47
C PRO A 63 7.23 -18.54 3.66
N THR A 64 8.26 -18.04 4.34
CA THR A 64 9.36 -17.31 3.71
C THR A 64 9.95 -18.08 2.54
N GLY A 65 10.08 -17.41 1.40
CA GLY A 65 10.58 -18.01 0.15
C GLY A 65 9.52 -18.68 -0.75
N GLU A 66 8.29 -18.90 -0.27
CA GLU A 66 7.24 -19.55 -1.08
C GLU A 66 6.34 -18.56 -1.86
N HIS A 67 6.48 -17.26 -1.60
CA HIS A 67 5.64 -16.20 -2.16
C HIS A 67 5.60 -16.19 -3.69
N GLU A 68 6.74 -16.43 -4.36
CA GLU A 68 6.81 -16.46 -5.82
C GLU A 68 6.01 -17.63 -6.42
N VAL A 69 6.17 -18.84 -5.86
CA VAL A 69 5.48 -20.04 -6.33
C VAL A 69 3.96 -19.85 -6.23
N VAL A 70 3.50 -19.34 -5.09
CA VAL A 70 2.07 -19.11 -4.85
C VAL A 70 1.54 -17.96 -5.72
N ALA A 71 2.32 -16.89 -5.92
CA ALA A 71 1.95 -15.80 -6.82
C ALA A 71 1.79 -16.28 -8.27
N LEU A 72 2.71 -17.11 -8.76
CA LEU A 72 2.65 -17.69 -10.10
C LEU A 72 1.48 -18.67 -10.27
N ASP A 73 1.14 -19.46 -9.25
CA ASP A 73 -0.08 -20.29 -9.28
C ASP A 73 -1.34 -19.43 -9.45
N LEU A 74 -1.48 -18.37 -8.65
CA LEU A 74 -2.61 -17.45 -8.75
C LEU A 74 -2.69 -16.81 -10.14
N ALA A 75 -1.55 -16.36 -10.68
CA ALA A 75 -1.47 -15.78 -12.02
C ALA A 75 -1.92 -16.78 -13.09
N ARG A 76 -1.46 -18.05 -13.03
CA ARG A 76 -1.91 -19.12 -13.95
C ARG A 76 -3.42 -19.35 -13.85
N ARG A 77 -3.97 -19.36 -12.64
CA ARG A 77 -5.41 -19.54 -12.40
C ARG A 77 -6.25 -18.39 -12.92
N MET A 78 -5.73 -17.17 -12.90
CA MET A 78 -6.35 -15.98 -13.50
C MET A 78 -6.24 -16.01 -15.02
N ALA A 79 -5.09 -16.37 -15.57
CA ALA A 79 -4.86 -16.50 -17.02
C ALA A 79 -5.75 -17.56 -17.68
N ALA A 80 -6.17 -18.57 -16.92
CA ALA A 80 -7.14 -19.58 -17.37
C ALA A 80 -8.61 -19.08 -17.41
N ARG A 81 -8.90 -17.83 -17.01
CA ARG A 81 -10.26 -17.26 -17.03
C ARG A 81 -10.54 -16.54 -18.36
N PRO A 82 -11.82 -16.41 -18.77
CA PRO A 82 -12.17 -15.58 -19.92
C PRO A 82 -11.67 -14.14 -19.73
N ALA A 83 -10.76 -13.72 -20.62
CA ALA A 83 -10.00 -12.48 -20.47
C ALA A 83 -10.91 -11.24 -20.33
N LEU A 84 -11.95 -11.12 -21.16
CA LEU A 84 -12.86 -9.98 -21.12
C LEU A 84 -13.61 -9.90 -19.77
N SER A 85 -14.13 -11.03 -19.28
CA SER A 85 -14.85 -11.08 -18.01
C SER A 85 -13.95 -10.72 -16.82
N LEU A 86 -12.71 -11.24 -16.81
CA LEU A 86 -11.73 -10.92 -15.77
C LEU A 86 -11.38 -9.43 -15.76
N SER A 87 -11.12 -8.85 -16.93
CA SER A 87 -10.78 -7.44 -17.06
C SER A 87 -11.90 -6.51 -16.61
N LEU A 88 -13.14 -6.78 -17.05
CA LEU A 88 -14.31 -5.98 -16.65
C LEU A 88 -14.58 -6.09 -15.14
N ALA A 89 -14.44 -7.28 -14.55
CA ALA A 89 -14.60 -7.46 -13.11
C ALA A 89 -13.54 -6.67 -12.32
N LYS A 90 -12.27 -6.70 -12.75
CA LYS A 90 -11.20 -5.89 -12.15
C LYS A 90 -11.51 -4.40 -12.28
N GLN A 91 -11.92 -3.94 -13.46
CA GLN A 91 -12.22 -2.53 -13.69
C GLN A 91 -13.35 -2.02 -12.78
N VAL A 92 -14.44 -2.78 -12.64
CA VAL A 92 -15.55 -2.39 -11.75
C VAL A 92 -15.12 -2.37 -10.28
N LEU A 93 -14.27 -3.31 -9.85
CA LEU A 93 -13.71 -3.31 -8.49
C LEU A 93 -12.78 -2.11 -8.25
N ASP A 94 -11.92 -1.79 -9.22
CA ASP A 94 -10.98 -0.64 -9.15
C ASP A 94 -11.73 0.71 -9.13
N GLN A 95 -12.95 0.76 -9.66
CA GLN A 95 -13.78 1.98 -9.77
C GLN A 95 -14.74 2.21 -8.58
N GLY A 96 -15.00 1.23 -7.71
CA GLY A 96 -15.67 1.46 -6.42
C GLY A 96 -14.64 1.91 -5.36
N LEU A 97 -14.89 2.63 -4.28
CA LEU A 97 -16.03 3.29 -3.61
C LEU A 97 -15.64 4.79 -3.42
N ASP A 98 -16.57 5.67 -3.03
CA ASP A 98 -16.49 7.15 -3.16
C ASP A 98 -15.23 7.92 -2.67
N SER A 99 -15.06 9.11 -3.28
CA SER A 99 -13.82 9.81 -3.72
C SER A 99 -13.01 8.99 -4.71
N THR A 100 -12.78 9.55 -5.90
CA THR A 100 -12.03 8.83 -6.94
C THR A 100 -10.58 8.68 -6.51
N ILE A 101 -9.94 7.60 -6.95
CA ILE A 101 -8.49 7.44 -6.80
C ILE A 101 -7.77 8.65 -7.38
N ASP A 102 -8.26 9.20 -8.49
CA ASP A 102 -7.70 10.39 -9.15
C ASP A 102 -7.75 11.64 -8.24
N GLU A 103 -8.85 11.88 -7.53
CA GLU A 103 -8.96 13.00 -6.59
C GLU A 103 -8.01 12.85 -5.40
N ALA A 104 -7.84 11.63 -4.89
CA ALA A 104 -6.91 11.35 -3.81
C ALA A 104 -5.46 11.56 -4.28
N MET A 105 -5.11 11.01 -5.43
CA MET A 105 -3.79 11.18 -6.04
C MET A 105 -3.49 12.65 -6.36
N GLY A 106 -4.47 13.42 -6.85
CA GLY A 106 -4.32 14.86 -7.08
C GLY A 106 -3.96 15.61 -5.80
N ARG A 107 -4.69 15.37 -4.71
CA ARG A 107 -4.38 15.96 -3.39
C ARG A 107 -3.03 15.52 -2.85
N GLU A 108 -2.68 14.26 -3.02
CA GLU A 108 -1.37 13.72 -2.60
C GLU A 108 -0.21 14.38 -3.37
N VAL A 109 -0.37 14.67 -4.66
CA VAL A 109 0.64 15.39 -5.45
C VAL A 109 0.82 16.82 -4.94
N ASP A 110 -0.28 17.54 -4.70
CA ASP A 110 -0.22 18.89 -4.14
C ASP A 110 0.51 18.91 -2.79
N HIS A 111 0.19 17.96 -1.92
CA HIS A 111 0.87 17.82 -0.63
C HIS A 111 2.34 17.41 -0.77
N ALA A 112 2.68 16.51 -1.70
CA ALA A 112 4.05 16.10 -1.93
C ALA A 112 4.93 17.27 -2.41
N ILE A 113 4.39 18.14 -3.25
CA ILE A 113 5.07 19.38 -3.68
C ILE A 113 5.30 20.28 -2.46
N LEU A 114 4.28 20.49 -1.62
CA LEU A 114 4.40 21.31 -0.42
C LEU A 114 5.46 20.76 0.55
N THR A 115 5.43 19.46 0.87
CA THR A 115 6.38 18.86 1.80
C THR A 115 7.80 18.88 1.24
N SER A 116 7.98 18.67 -0.07
CA SER A 116 9.30 18.75 -0.72
C SER A 116 9.89 20.17 -0.68
N LEU A 117 9.05 21.20 -0.64
CA LEU A 117 9.47 22.60 -0.60
C LEU A 117 9.57 23.16 0.83
N SER A 118 9.11 22.40 1.84
CA SER A 118 9.02 22.86 3.23
C SER A 118 10.36 22.90 3.97
N GLY A 119 11.34 22.08 3.54
CA GLY A 119 12.60 21.87 4.27
C GLY A 119 12.48 20.97 5.50
N GLU A 120 11.28 20.53 5.88
CA GLU A 120 11.06 19.65 7.06
C GLU A 120 11.67 18.24 6.85
N GLY A 121 11.87 17.84 5.59
CA GLY A 121 12.43 16.53 5.22
C GLY A 121 13.95 16.41 5.35
N ASP A 122 14.70 17.53 5.40
CA ASP A 122 16.17 17.51 5.22
C ASP A 122 16.89 16.65 6.28
N ALA A 123 16.70 16.97 7.56
CA ALA A 123 17.31 16.22 8.66
C ALA A 123 16.78 14.79 8.83
N PRO A 124 15.46 14.51 8.79
CA PRO A 124 14.96 13.15 8.98
C PRO A 124 15.25 12.22 7.79
N GLN A 125 15.34 12.71 6.55
CA GLN A 125 15.79 11.91 5.41
C GLN A 125 17.26 11.53 5.52
N GLU A 126 18.13 12.46 5.93
CA GLU A 126 19.53 12.15 6.20
C GLU A 126 19.69 11.10 7.30
N ALA A 127 18.87 11.15 8.36
CA ALA A 127 18.88 10.16 9.41
C ALA A 127 18.40 8.78 8.92
N PHE A 128 17.32 8.74 8.13
CA PHE A 128 16.78 7.51 7.55
C PHE A 128 17.78 6.79 6.63
N LEU A 129 18.56 7.53 5.85
CA LEU A 129 19.58 6.97 4.96
C LEU A 129 20.77 6.34 5.72
N ARG A 130 20.94 6.64 7.01
CA ARG A 130 22.06 6.13 7.83
C ARG A 130 21.74 4.83 8.59
N GLY A 131 20.47 4.39 8.59
CA GLY A 131 20.03 3.14 9.21
C GLY A 131 19.29 3.34 10.53
#